data_AF-A0A6L3UZM2-F1
#
_entry.id   AF-A0A6L3UZM2-F1
#
_cell.length_a   1.000
_cell.length_b   1.000
_cell.length_c   1.000
_cell.angle_alpha   90.00
_cell.angle_beta   90.00
_cell.angle_gamma   90.00
#
_symmetry.space_group_name_H-M   'P 1'
#
loop_
_entity.id
_entity.type
_entity.pdbx_description
1 polymer ?
#
loop_
_entity_poly.entity_id
_entity_poly.type
_entity_poly.pdbx_seq_one_letter_code
_entity_poly.pdbx_strand_id
1 'polypeptide(L)' 'MYNGRDMTELSMMAKTDWNNDELTYFHHSFQQIVPYLNAEGQTIQREIIEEIQNRGGLMKTKGK' A
#
# COMPACT_ATOMS: atom_id res chain seq x y z
N MET A 1 13.06 3.88 -3.85
CA MET A 1 12.19 2.71 -3.57
C MET A 1 12.65 2.12 -2.26
N TYR A 2 11.71 1.75 -1.40
CA TYR A 2 12.01 1.01 -0.18
C TYR A 2 12.50 -0.39 -0.54
N ASN A 3 13.61 -0.83 0.06
CA ASN A 3 14.30 -2.09 -0.24
C ASN A 3 14.30 -3.07 0.94
N GLY A 4 13.51 -2.81 1.98
CA GLY A 4 13.37 -3.70 3.14
C GLY A 4 12.35 -4.81 2.92
N ARG A 5 12.10 -5.60 3.97
CA ARG A 5 11.09 -6.67 3.98
C ARG A 5 9.70 -6.11 3.71
N ASP A 6 8.85 -6.88 3.04
CA ASP A 6 7.49 -6.43 2.75
C ASP A 6 6.55 -6.57 3.96
N MET A 7 5.32 -6.03 3.84
CA MET A 7 4.34 -6.13 4.93
C MET A 7 3.91 -7.55 5.26
N THR A 8 3.91 -8.46 4.28
CA THR A 8 3.52 -9.85 4.51
C THR A 8 4.53 -10.51 5.43
N GLU A 9 5.82 -10.38 5.13
CA GLU A 9 6.90 -10.87 5.99
C GLU A 9 6.86 -10.23 7.38
N LEU A 10 6.81 -8.90 7.42
CA LEU A 10 6.88 -8.13 8.65
C LEU A 10 5.66 -8.35 9.57
N SER A 11 4.48 -8.62 9.00
CA SER A 11 3.26 -8.90 9.78
C SER A 11 3.34 -10.17 10.62
N MET A 12 4.22 -11.09 10.24
CA MET A 12 4.46 -12.35 10.97
C MET A 12 5.52 -12.21 12.07
N MET A 13 6.06 -11.00 12.27
CA MET A 13 7.14 -10.71 13.21
C MET A 13 6.71 -9.72 14.28
N ALA A 14 7.37 -9.78 15.44
CA ALA A 14 7.19 -8.77 16.47
C ALA A 14 7.72 -7.42 15.97
N LYS A 15 7.07 -6.31 16.35
CA LYS A 15 7.49 -4.95 15.96
C LYS A 15 8.87 -4.58 16.49
N THR A 16 9.33 -5.23 17.56
CA THR A 16 10.69 -5.09 18.11
C THR A 16 11.77 -5.63 17.20
N ASP A 17 11.42 -6.53 16.27
CA ASP A 17 12.35 -7.16 15.33
C ASP A 17 12.40 -6.40 13.99
N TRP A 18 11.66 -5.31 13.88
CA TRP A 18 11.68 -4.42 12.73
C TRP A 18 12.81 -3.42 12.92
N ASN A 19 13.55 -3.16 11.85
CA ASN A 19 14.55 -2.10 11.85
C ASN A 19 13.89 -0.72 11.71
N ASN A 20 14.67 0.34 11.94
CA ASN A 20 14.15 1.71 11.91
C ASN A 20 13.62 2.14 10.52
N ASP A 21 14.21 1.63 9.45
CA ASP A 21 13.79 1.97 8.09
C ASP A 21 12.42 1.36 7.77
N GLU A 22 12.19 0.11 8.17
CA GLU A 22 10.91 -0.60 8.09
C GLU A 22 9.81 0.13 8.88
N LEU A 23 10.12 0.47 10.14
CA LEU A 23 9.19 1.19 11.00
C LEU A 23 8.82 2.54 10.40
N THR A 24 9.80 3.31 9.94
CA THR A 24 9.58 4.65 9.37
C THR A 24 8.78 4.58 8.07
N TYR A 25 9.14 3.65 7.17
CA TYR A 25 8.48 3.49 5.88
C TYR A 25 7.00 3.12 6.03
N PHE A 26 6.69 2.12 6.84
CA PHE A 26 5.31 1.68 7.01
C PHE A 26 4.51 2.62 7.89
N HIS A 27 5.11 3.26 8.90
CA HIS A 27 4.44 4.33 9.64
C HIS A 27 3.99 5.45 8.70
N HIS A 28 4.87 5.94 7.82
CA HIS A 28 4.52 6.98 6.86
C HIS A 28 3.44 6.52 5.87
N SER A 29 3.53 5.27 5.40
CA SER A 29 2.53 4.68 4.50
C SER A 29 1.16 4.59 5.19
N PHE A 30 1.12 4.14 6.44
CA PHE A 30 -0.12 4.03 7.23
C PHE A 30 -0.71 5.39 7.58
N GLN A 31 0.11 6.39 7.95
CA GLN A 31 -0.37 7.74 8.26
C GLN A 31 -1.25 8.33 7.14
N GLN A 32 -0.96 8.01 5.87
CA GLN A 32 -1.74 8.51 4.73
C GLN A 32 -3.06 7.76 4.51
N ILE A 33 -3.15 6.48 4.89
CA ILE A 33 -4.30 5.62 4.57
C ILE A 33 -5.21 5.33 5.78
N VAL A 34 -4.73 5.50 7.01
CA VAL A 34 -5.50 5.24 8.25
C VAL A 34 -6.89 5.89 8.25
N PRO A 35 -7.07 7.16 7.80
CA PRO A 35 -8.39 7.79 7.75
C PRO A 35 -9.40 7.04 6.86
N TYR A 36 -8.91 6.26 5.89
CA TYR A 36 -9.71 5.54 4.91
C TYR A 36 -9.82 4.03 5.22
N LEU A 37 -9.38 3.56 6.40
CA LEU A 37 -9.54 2.16 6.81
C LEU A 37 -10.96 1.87 7.33
N ASN A 38 -11.97 2.18 6.52
CA ASN A 38 -13.38 2.04 6.82
C ASN A 38 -14.20 1.73 5.53
N ALA A 39 -15.53 1.66 5.65
CA ALA A 39 -16.41 1.37 4.51
C ALA A 39 -16.37 2.45 3.40
N GLU A 40 -16.09 3.70 3.76
CA GLU A 40 -15.95 4.80 2.80
C GLU A 40 -14.69 4.61 1.95
N GLY A 41 -13.55 4.28 2.57
CA GLY A 41 -12.33 3.99 1.83
C GLY A 41 -12.44 2.76 0.91
N GLN A 42 -13.22 1.74 1.29
CA GLN A 42 -13.54 0.63 0.39
C GLN A 42 -14.34 1.08 -0.84
N THR A 43 -15.26 2.03 -0.65
CA THR A 43 -16.04 2.60 -1.74
C THR A 43 -15.13 3.37 -2.70
N ILE A 44 -14.28 4.26 -2.17
CA ILE A 44 -13.28 5.00 -2.94
C ILE A 44 -12.38 4.03 -3.73
N GLN A 45 -11.89 2.96 -3.09
CA GLN A 45 -11.04 1.96 -3.75
C GLN A 45 -11.76 1.27 -4.93
N ARG A 46 -13.05 0.94 -4.78
CA ARG A 46 -13.84 0.35 -5.86
C ARG A 46 -14.00 1.32 -7.03
N GLU A 47 -14.33 2.59 -6.76
CA GLU A 47 -14.48 3.63 -7.79
C GLU A 47 -13.18 3.83 -8.58
N ILE A 48 -12.02 3.80 -7.91
CA ILE A 48 -10.71 3.85 -8.57
C ILE A 48 -10.51 2.65 -9.49
N ILE A 49 -10.87 1.44 -9.06
CA ILE A 49 -10.76 0.22 -9.88
C ILE A 49 -11.67 0.30 -11.09
N GLU A 50 -12.91 0.74 -10.91
CA GLU A 50 -13.88 0.94 -12.00
C GLU A 50 -13.33 1.94 -13.02
N GLU A 51 -12.75 3.05 -12.56
CA GLU A 51 -12.16 4.04 -13.46
C GLU A 51 -10.93 3.50 -14.22
N ILE A 52 -10.08 2.72 -13.55
CA ILE A 52 -8.95 2.03 -14.21
C ILE A 52 -9.48 1.11 -15.32
N GLN A 53 -10.55 0.36 -15.05
CA GLN A 53 -11.16 -0.54 -16.04
C GLN A 53 -11.77 0.25 -17.20
N ASN A 54 -12.48 1.34 -16.92
CA ASN A 54 -13.07 2.23 -17.93
C ASN A 54 -12.01 2.82 -18.87
N ARG A 55 -10.79 3.08 -18.37
CA ARG A 55 -9.64 3.56 -19.17
C ARG A 55 -8.91 2.46 -19.94
N GLY A 56 -9.40 1.23 -19.94
CA GLY A 56 -8.77 0.10 -20.64
C GLY A 56 -7.74 -0.65 -19.80
N GLY A 57 -7.79 -0.52 -18.48
CA GLY A 57 -6.92 -1.20 -17.53
C GLY A 57 -5.61 -0.46 -17.26
N LEU A 58 -4.80 -1.01 -16.34
CA LEU A 58 -3.46 -0.48 -16.07
C LEU A 58 -2.57 -0.76 -17.28
N MET A 59 -2.24 0.29 -18.05
CA MET A 59 -1.21 0.19 -19.09
C MET A 59 0.09 -0.26 -18.43
N LYS A 60 0.55 -1.47 -18.77
CA LYS A 60 1.90 -1.91 -18.40
C LYS A 60 2.89 -1.01 -19.13
N THR A 61 3.44 -0.01 -18.46
CA THR A 61 4.69 0.62 -18.89
C THR A 61 5.76 -0.45 -18.81
N LYS A 62 5.96 -1.20 -19.90
CA LYS A 62 7.19 -1.94 -20.13
C LYS A 62 8.28 -0.88 -20.25
N GLY A 63 9.07 -0.72 -19.19
CA GLY A 63 10.35 0.00 -19.27
C GLY A 63 11.20 -0.67 -20.35
N LYS A 64 11.62 0.14 -21.33
CA LYS A 64 12.72 -0.19 -22.24
C LYS A 64 14.04 -0.02 -21.49
#